data_AF-A0A9D2RCD4-F1
#
_entry.id   AF-A0A9D2RCD4-F1
#
_cell.length_a   1.000
_cell.length_b   1.000
_cell.length_c   1.000
_cell.angle_alpha   90.00
_cell.angle_beta   90.00
_cell.angle_gamma   90.00
#
_symmetry.space_group_name_H-M   'P 1'
#
loop_
_entity.id
_entity.type
_entity.pdbx_description
1 polymer ?
#
loop_
_entity_poly.entity_id
_entity_poly.type
_entity_poly.pdbx_seq_one_letter_code
_entity_poly.pdbx_strand_id
1 'polypeptide(L)' 'MRLEKIQKVLKEKNFPYTYTEEDGCGSIDFEYRGVVYHVWEFQDQDQWGAETNVRTVGRHEDILGNYEEEIIKLIGGWK' A
#
# COMPACT_ATOMS: atom_id res chain seq x y z
N MET A 1 10.14 6.65 8.19
CA MET A 1 9.29 6.97 7.02
C MET A 1 8.11 6.01 7.07
N ARG A 2 6.96 6.33 6.50
CA ARG A 2 5.84 5.38 6.48
C ARG A 2 5.91 4.44 5.27
N LEU A 3 5.28 3.26 5.38
CA LEU A 3 5.14 2.30 4.28
C LEU A 3 6.48 1.80 3.70
N GLU A 4 7.57 1.82 4.48
CA GLU A 4 8.95 1.57 3.97
C GLU A 4 9.10 0.18 3.36
N LYS A 5 8.45 -0.84 3.93
CA LYS A 5 8.55 -2.21 3.43
C LYS A 5 7.85 -2.36 2.08
N ILE A 6 6.70 -1.71 1.89
CA ILE A 6 5.98 -1.71 0.60
C ILE A 6 6.84 -1.00 -0.45
N GLN A 7 7.39 0.18 -0.12
CA GLN A 7 8.28 0.90 -1.03
C GLN A 7 9.47 0.05 -1.47
N LYS A 8 10.06 -0.72 -0.55
CA LYS A 8 11.16 -1.63 -0.87
C LYS A 8 10.74 -2.70 -1.89
N VAL A 9 9.60 -3.34 -1.68
CA VAL A 9 9.08 -4.38 -2.59
C VAL A 9 8.75 -3.82 -3.97
N LEU A 10 8.16 -2.63 -4.03
CA LEU A 10 7.88 -1.94 -5.30
C LEU A 10 9.17 -1.61 -6.06
N LYS A 11 10.21 -1.12 -5.35
CA LYS A 11 11.55 -0.91 -5.93
C LYS A 11 12.18 -2.20 -6.45
N GLU A 12 12.14 -3.27 -5.66
CA GLU A 12 12.70 -4.58 -6.04
C GLU A 12 11.99 -5.17 -7.27
N LYS A 13 10.68 -4.93 -7.42
CA LYS A 13 9.89 -5.33 -8.59
C LYS A 13 9.94 -4.34 -9.76
N ASN A 14 10.63 -3.22 -9.60
CA ASN A 14 10.71 -2.14 -10.59
C ASN A 14 9.33 -1.60 -11.00
N PHE A 15 8.40 -1.51 -10.04
CA PHE A 15 7.08 -0.91 -10.26
C PHE A 15 7.17 0.60 -9.99
N PRO A 16 6.75 1.45 -10.95
CA PRO A 16 6.71 2.88 -10.72
C PRO A 16 5.67 3.19 -9.64
N TYR A 17 6.08 3.99 -8.66
CA TYR A 17 5.22 4.39 -7.56
C TYR A 17 5.50 5.83 -7.15
N THR A 18 4.48 6.45 -6.57
CA THR A 18 4.55 7.75 -5.92
C THR A 18 4.30 7.55 -4.43
N TYR A 19 5.05 8.28 -3.60
CA TYR A 19 4.89 8.27 -2.15
C TYR A 19 4.63 9.69 -1.67
N THR A 20 3.63 9.83 -0.81
CA THR A 20 3.31 11.08 -0.13
C THR A 20 3.11 10.80 1.36
N GLU A 21 3.60 11.69 2.21
CA GLU A 21 3.40 11.62 3.66
C GLU A 21 2.75 12.93 4.11
N GLU A 22 1.56 12.86 4.69
CA GLU A 22 0.81 14.02 5.19
C GLU A 22 0.23 13.68 6.57
N ASP A 23 0.34 14.62 7.52
CA ASP A 23 -0.13 14.45 8.90
C ASP A 23 0.31 13.15 9.60
N GLY A 24 1.52 12.65 9.27
CA GLY A 24 2.09 11.42 9.83
C GLY A 24 1.53 10.13 9.23
N CYS A 25 0.67 10.21 8.21
CA CYS A 25 0.14 9.09 7.44
C CYS A 25 0.81 9.02 6.06
N GLY A 26 1.28 7.83 5.68
CA GLY A 26 1.84 7.56 4.37
C GLY A 26 0.77 7.15 3.36
N SER A 27 0.98 7.53 2.10
CA SER A 27 0.23 7.05 0.96
C SER A 27 1.17 6.59 -0.15
N ILE A 28 0.81 5.51 -0.81
CA ILE A 28 1.50 4.98 -1.99
C ILE A 28 0.50 4.75 -3.10
N ASP A 29 0.80 5.32 -4.26
CA ASP A 29 0.09 5.07 -5.51
C ASP A 29 1.06 4.40 -6.49
N PHE A 30 0.67 3.29 -7.11
CA PHE A 30 1.51 2.59 -8.06
C PHE A 30 0.70 1.96 -9.19
N GLU A 31 1.33 1.76 -10.34
CA GLU A 31 0.69 1.12 -11.49
C GLU A 31 1.28 -0.27 -11.73
N TYR A 32 0.40 -1.25 -11.97
CA TYR A 32 0.80 -2.56 -12.46
C TYR A 32 -0.14 -3.01 -13.59
N ARG A 33 0.43 -3.26 -14.76
CA ARG A 33 -0.26 -3.69 -16.00
C ARG A 33 -1.45 -2.78 -16.40
N GLY A 34 -1.27 -1.46 -16.27
CA GLY A 34 -2.30 -0.47 -16.60
C GLY A 34 -3.43 -0.36 -15.58
N VAL A 35 -3.30 -0.98 -14.41
CA VAL A 35 -4.22 -0.79 -13.27
C VAL A 35 -3.51 0.00 -12.18
N VAL A 36 -4.20 1.01 -11.65
CA VAL A 36 -3.70 1.85 -10.56
C VAL A 36 -4.12 1.26 -9.21
N TYR A 37 -3.14 1.15 -8.32
CA TYR A 37 -3.29 0.67 -6.97
C TYR A 37 -2.94 1.74 -5.96
N HIS A 38 -3.67 1.73 -4.84
CA HIS A 38 -3.55 2.71 -3.77
C HIS A 38 -3.35 2.00 -2.43
N VAL A 39 -2.53 2.59 -1.58
CA VAL A 39 -2.35 2.23 -0.17
C VAL A 39 -2.33 3.54 0.62
N TRP A 40 -3.36 3.80 1.41
CA TRP A 40 -3.49 5.02 2.20
C TRP A 40 -3.56 4.66 3.67
N GLU A 41 -2.55 5.05 4.44
CA GLU A 41 -2.58 4.84 5.88
C GLU A 41 -3.59 5.76 6.55
N PHE A 42 -4.20 5.23 7.60
CA PHE A 42 -5.00 5.99 8.53
C PHE A 42 -4.73 5.52 9.95
N GLN A 43 -5.06 6.40 10.91
CA GLN A 43 -5.06 6.07 12.33
C GLN A 43 -6.47 6.34 12.87
N ASP A 44 -7.14 5.30 13.35
CA ASP A 44 -8.46 5.39 13.97
C ASP A 44 -8.38 4.88 15.42
N GLN A 45 -8.79 5.71 16.39
CA GLN A 45 -8.89 5.32 17.82
C GLN A 45 -7.69 4.52 18.37
N ASP A 46 -6.46 5.00 18.14
CA ASP A 46 -5.18 4.35 18.51
C ASP A 46 -4.80 3.10 17.70
N GLN A 47 -5.57 2.73 16.67
CA GLN A 47 -5.26 1.64 15.75
C GLN A 47 -4.79 2.18 14.39
N TRP A 48 -3.66 1.66 13.93
CA TRP A 48 -3.17 1.93 12.58
C TRP A 48 -3.79 0.96 11.58
N GLY A 49 -4.13 1.48 10.41
CA GLY A 49 -4.62 0.73 9.27
C GLY A 49 -4.18 1.34 7.96
N ALA A 50 -4.51 0.64 6.86
CA ALA A 50 -4.44 1.21 5.53
C ALA A 50 -5.64 0.81 4.70
N GLU A 51 -6.24 1.79 4.02
CA GLU A 51 -7.19 1.56 2.95
C GLU A 51 -6.40 1.18 1.69
N THR A 52 -6.79 0.10 1.02
CA THR A 52 -6.10 -0.35 -0.19
C THR A 52 -7.02 -1.06 -1.16
N ASN A 53 -6.68 -1.04 -2.44
CA ASN A 53 -7.38 -1.79 -3.49
C ASN A 53 -6.53 -2.96 -4.06
N VAL A 54 -5.40 -3.27 -3.42
CA VAL A 54 -4.41 -4.25 -3.92
C VAL A 54 -5.00 -5.65 -4.06
N ARG A 55 -5.88 -6.09 -3.15
CA ARG A 55 -6.47 -7.44 -3.22
C ARG A 55 -7.56 -7.55 -4.29
N THR A 56 -8.41 -6.53 -4.40
CA THR A 56 -9.70 -6.65 -5.11
C THR A 56 -9.78 -5.79 -6.38
N VAL A 57 -8.64 -5.29 -6.89
CA VAL A 57 -8.48 -4.61 -8.20
C VAL A 57 -9.61 -3.62 -8.47
N GLY A 58 -9.51 -2.44 -7.84
CA GLY A 58 -10.50 -1.35 -8.01
C GLY A 58 -11.61 -1.31 -6.94
N ARG A 59 -11.67 -2.28 -6.02
CA ARG A 59 -12.47 -2.16 -4.80
C ARG A 59 -11.56 -1.92 -3.60
N HIS A 60 -11.86 -0.87 -2.84
CA HIS A 60 -11.16 -0.49 -1.61
C HIS A 60 -11.56 -1.43 -0.47
N GLU A 61 -10.59 -1.80 0.35
CA GLU A 61 -10.74 -2.52 1.61
C GLU A 61 -9.81 -1.93 2.67
N ASP A 62 -10.24 -1.99 3.93
CA ASP A 62 -9.45 -1.53 5.05
C ASP A 62 -8.74 -2.72 5.70
N ILE A 63 -7.42 -2.59 5.86
CA ILE A 63 -6.60 -3.57 6.57
C ILE A 63 -6.08 -2.92 7.84
N LEU A 64 -6.42 -3.49 8.98
CA LEU A 64 -5.98 -2.99 10.29
C LEU A 64 -4.74 -3.76 10.79
N GLY A 65 -3.87 -3.09 11.55
CA GLY A 65 -2.71 -3.71 12.19
C GLY A 65 -1.55 -3.96 11.21
N ASN A 66 -1.30 -5.22 10.84
CA ASN A 66 -0.15 -5.60 10.01
C ASN A 66 -0.40 -5.40 8.49
N TYR A 67 -0.98 -4.26 8.11
CA TYR A 67 -1.39 -3.97 6.72
C TYR A 67 -0.20 -4.02 5.74
N GLU A 68 0.98 -3.53 6.12
CA GLU A 68 2.15 -3.59 5.24
C GLU A 68 2.50 -5.03 4.85
N GLU A 69 2.48 -5.97 5.79
CA GLU A 69 2.83 -7.36 5.51
C GLU A 69 1.78 -8.05 4.63
N GLU A 70 0.49 -7.77 4.86
CA GLU A 70 -0.60 -8.30 4.05
C GLU A 70 -0.52 -7.78 2.61
N ILE A 71 -0.28 -6.48 2.43
CA ILE A 71 -0.12 -5.87 1.10
C ILE A 71 1.12 -6.41 0.38
N ILE A 72 2.24 -6.58 1.09
CA ILE A 72 3.48 -7.15 0.52
C ILE A 72 3.27 -8.58 0.04
N LYS A 73 2.54 -9.42 0.78
CA LYS A 73 2.23 -10.79 0.34
C LYS A 73 1.45 -10.79 -0.97
N LEU A 74 0.50 -9.86 -1.13
CA LEU A 74 -0.30 -9.73 -2.36
C LEU A 74 0.58 -9.30 -3.54
N ILE A 75 1.33 -8.20 -3.40
CA ILE A 75 2.23 -7.68 -4.44
C ILE A 75 3.34 -8.68 -4.76
N GLY A 76 3.84 -9.39 -3.75
CA GLY A 76 4.87 -10.42 -3.86
C GLY A 76 4.53 -11.50 -4.88
N GLY A 77 3.25 -11.89 -4.96
CA GLY A 77 2.75 -12.89 -5.90
C GLY A 77 2.64 -12.43 -7.36
N TRP A 78 2.77 -11.13 -7.64
CA TRP A 78 2.61 -10.58 -9.00
C TRP A 78 3.90 -10.74 -9.82
N LYS A 79 3.76 -11.11 -11.09
CA LYS A 79 4.86 -11.39 -12.04
C LYS A 79 4.93 -10.39 -13.18
#